data_AF-A0A7W0KWY1-F1
#
_entry.id   AF-A0A7W0KWY1-F1
#
_cell.length_a   1.000
_cell.length_b   1.000
_cell.length_c   1.000
_cell.angle_alpha   90.00
_cell.angle_beta   90.00
_cell.angle_gamma   90.00
#
_symmetry.space_group_name_H-M   'P 1'
#
loop_
_entity.id
_entity.type
_entity.pdbx_description
1 polymer ?
#
loop_
_entity_poly.entity_id
_entity_poly.type
_entity_poly.pdbx_seq_one_letter_code
_entity_poly.pdbx_strand_id
1 'polypeptide(L)'
;MTLVPDRHGDGTNVMALPVDVALAAAYGGGSFARHLARATASGVAVSVHHDPRLELDVDTPADLAHPLLQDVLPAWLRTSLANPE
;
A
#
# COMPACT_ATOMS: atom_id res chain seq x y z
N MET A 1 11.31 -11.75 3.79
CA MET A 1 10.97 -10.37 3.40
C MET A 1 9.54 -10.35 2.92
N THR A 2 8.78 -9.32 3.27
CA THR A 2 7.37 -9.20 2.88
C THR A 2 7.13 -7.88 2.18
N LEU A 3 6.42 -7.94 1.05
CA LEU A 3 5.95 -6.78 0.30
C LEU A 3 4.42 -6.80 0.24
N VAL A 4 3.79 -5.65 0.44
CA VAL A 4 2.38 -5.41 0.16
C VAL A 4 2.32 -4.33 -0.92
N PRO A 5 1.85 -4.64 -2.14
CA PRO A 5 1.68 -3.65 -3.18
C PRO A 5 0.53 -2.69 -2.83
N ASP A 6 0.42 -1.60 -3.58
CA ASP A 6 -0.86 -0.88 -3.65
C ASP A 6 -1.92 -1.74 -4.37
N ARG A 7 -3.18 -1.35 -4.29
CA ARG A 7 -4.30 -2.00 -4.99
C ARG A 7 -4.21 -1.99 -6.52
N HIS A 8 -3.33 -1.15 -7.09
CA HIS A 8 -3.11 -1.05 -8.53
C HIS A 8 -1.97 -1.95 -9.02
N GLY A 9 -1.19 -2.54 -8.10
CA GLY A 9 -0.02 -3.35 -8.39
C GLY A 9 1.18 -2.54 -8.90
N ASP A 10 1.19 -1.21 -8.75
CA ASP A 10 2.28 -0.33 -9.23
C ASP A 10 3.16 0.14 -8.08
N GLY A 11 2.55 0.64 -7.01
CA GLY A 11 3.16 1.12 -5.78
C GLY A 11 3.43 0.02 -4.74
N THR A 12 4.21 0.34 -3.71
CA THR A 12 4.41 -0.52 -2.53
C THR A 12 3.97 0.22 -1.29
N ASN A 13 2.94 -0.27 -0.62
CA ASN A 13 2.42 0.35 0.60
C ASN A 13 3.20 -0.13 1.83
N VAL A 14 3.55 -1.42 1.88
CA VAL A 14 4.30 -1.99 3.01
C VAL A 14 5.48 -2.80 2.52
N MET A 15 6.61 -2.62 3.19
CA MET A 15 7.81 -3.43 3.02
C MET A 15 8.38 -3.77 4.40
N ALA A 16 8.43 -5.06 4.71
CA ALA A 16 9.02 -5.58 5.95
C ALA A 16 10.28 -6.40 5.64
N LEU A 17 11.39 -6.00 6.25
CA LEU A 17 12.73 -6.49 5.97
C LEU A 17 13.34 -7.12 7.24
N PRO A 18 14.06 -8.24 7.13
CA PRO A 18 14.99 -8.65 8.17
C PRO A 18 16.05 -7.57 8.42
N VAL A 19 16.53 -7.44 9.66
CA VAL A 19 17.46 -6.36 10.07
C VAL A 19 18.80 -6.43 9.34
N ASP A 20 19.23 -7.62 8.94
CA ASP A 20 20.48 -7.90 8.25
C ASP A 20 20.40 -7.74 6.72
N VAL A 21 19.22 -7.45 6.17
CA VAL A 21 19.03 -7.25 4.73
C VAL A 21 19.04 -5.77 4.38
N ALA A 22 20.10 -5.35 3.68
CA ALA A 22 20.20 -3.99 3.15
C ALA A 22 19.43 -3.88 1.82
N LEU A 23 18.15 -3.48 1.89
CA LEU A 23 17.35 -3.10 0.72
C LEU A 23 16.90 -1.65 0.88
N ALA A 24 17.43 -0.77 0.02
CA ALA A 24 17.03 0.62 0.00
C ALA A 24 15.61 0.78 -0.56
N ALA A 25 14.74 1.41 0.21
CA ALA A 25 13.42 1.81 -0.25
C ALA A 25 13.53 2.77 -1.44
N ALA A 26 12.72 2.53 -2.47
CA ALA A 26 12.61 3.37 -3.64
C ALA A 26 11.14 3.44 -4.05
N TYR A 27 10.37 4.26 -3.35
CA TYR A 27 8.93 4.48 -3.58
C TYR A 27 8.65 5.32 -4.83
N GLY A 28 7.37 5.52 -5.14
CA GLY A 28 6.86 6.18 -6.35
C GLY A 28 6.35 5.18 -7.39
N GLY A 29 6.04 5.68 -8.59
CA GLY A 29 5.55 4.85 -9.69
C GLY A 29 6.48 3.67 -10.02
N GLY A 30 5.87 2.51 -10.27
CA GLY A 30 6.55 1.23 -10.51
C GLY A 30 7.43 0.76 -9.34
N SER A 31 7.19 1.25 -8.12
CA SER A 31 8.00 0.86 -6.97
C SER A 31 7.83 -0.61 -6.61
N PHE A 32 6.66 -1.21 -6.84
CA PHE A 32 6.45 -2.64 -6.57
C PHE A 32 7.38 -3.52 -7.39
N ALA A 33 7.42 -3.33 -8.71
CA ALA A 33 8.30 -4.10 -9.59
C ALA A 33 9.78 -3.91 -9.20
N ARG A 34 10.17 -2.67 -8.85
CA ARG A 34 11.53 -2.34 -8.42
C ARG A 34 11.88 -2.99 -7.08
N HIS A 35 10.99 -2.96 -6.09
CA HIS A 35 11.19 -3.61 -4.80
C HIS A 35 11.23 -5.13 -4.95
N LEU A 36 10.32 -5.73 -5.72
CA LEU A 36 10.27 -7.18 -5.95
C LEU A 36 11.54 -7.70 -6.63
N ALA A 37 12.05 -6.96 -7.63
CA ALA A 37 13.31 -7.31 -8.29
C ALA A 37 14.50 -7.29 -7.31
N ARG A 38 14.61 -6.23 -6.49
CA ARG A 38 15.67 -6.11 -5.47
C ARG A 38 15.53 -7.17 -4.37
N ALA A 39 14.31 -7.45 -3.93
CA ALA A 39 14.00 -8.46 -2.93
C ALA A 39 14.41 -9.84 -3.42
N THR A 40 14.02 -10.21 -4.64
CA THR A 40 14.38 -11.50 -5.25
C THR A 40 15.89 -11.64 -5.43
N ALA A 41 16.58 -10.56 -5.78
CA ALA A 41 18.04 -10.54 -5.91
C ALA A 41 18.80 -10.66 -4.57
N SER A 42 18.14 -10.42 -3.43
CA SER A 42 18.77 -10.47 -2.10
C SER A 42 19.09 -11.90 -1.61
N GLY A 43 18.55 -12.93 -2.27
CA GLY A 43 18.69 -14.33 -1.85
C GLY A 43 17.82 -14.70 -0.63
N VAL A 44 17.11 -13.74 -0.04
CA VAL A 44 16.15 -13.98 1.05
C VAL A 44 14.79 -14.35 0.48
N ALA A 45 14.08 -15.26 1.13
CA ALA A 45 12.71 -15.61 0.76
C ALA A 45 11.81 -14.36 0.76
N VAL A 46 11.11 -14.14 -0.35
CA VAL A 46 10.20 -13.02 -0.56
C VAL A 46 8.76 -13.53 -0.56
N SER A 47 7.91 -12.90 0.24
CA SER A 47 6.46 -13.08 0.17
C SER A 47 5.79 -11.78 -0.29
N VAL A 48 4.89 -11.90 -1.25
CA VAL A 48 3.98 -10.81 -1.64
C VAL A 48 2.63 -11.12 -0.99
N HIS A 49 2.13 -10.19 -0.19
CA HIS A 49 0.84 -10.31 0.47
C HIS A 49 -0.13 -9.29 -0.09
N HIS A 50 -1.32 -9.78 -0.42
CA HIS A 50 -2.45 -8.95 -0.80
C HIS A 50 -3.39 -8.81 0.39
N ASP A 51 -3.43 -7.62 0.99
CA ASP A 51 -4.25 -7.31 2.16
C ASP A 51 -5.12 -6.06 1.84
N PRO A 52 -6.45 -6.18 1.79
CA PRO A 52 -7.33 -5.10 1.37
C PRO A 52 -7.21 -3.81 2.21
N ARG A 53 -6.73 -3.90 3.45
CA ARG A 53 -6.55 -2.74 4.34
C ARG A 53 -5.19 -2.08 4.15
N LEU A 54 -4.17 -2.82 3.73
CA LEU A 54 -2.82 -2.32 3.51
C LEU A 54 -2.57 -1.93 2.05
N GLU A 55 -3.33 -2.46 1.11
CA GLU A 55 -3.27 -2.11 -0.33
C GLU A 55 -3.93 -0.76 -0.64
N LEU A 56 -4.73 -0.22 0.27
CA LEU A 56 -5.46 1.03 0.09
C LEU A 56 -4.68 2.23 0.65
N ASP A 57 -3.90 2.87 -0.21
CA ASP A 57 -3.41 4.24 -0.02
C ASP A 57 -4.44 5.26 -0.51
N VAL A 58 -4.31 6.50 -0.03
CA VAL A 58 -5.25 7.60 -0.30
C VAL A 58 -4.47 8.75 -0.94
N ASP A 59 -4.47 8.80 -2.27
CA ASP A 59 -3.70 9.77 -3.06
C ASP A 59 -4.60 10.79 -3.76
N THR A 60 -5.80 10.36 -4.15
CA THR A 60 -6.75 11.15 -4.94
C THR A 60 -8.06 11.35 -4.19
N PRO A 61 -8.84 12.41 -4.49
CA PRO A 61 -10.16 12.58 -3.92
C PRO A 61 -11.12 11.41 -4.16
N ALA A 62 -10.95 10.69 -5.28
CA ALA A 62 -11.78 9.53 -5.61
C ALA A 62 -11.59 8.38 -4.62
N ASP A 63 -10.42 8.29 -3.99
CA ASP A 63 -10.09 7.21 -3.06
C ASP A 63 -10.95 7.24 -1.82
N LEU A 64 -11.35 8.44 -1.39
CA LEU A 64 -12.21 8.63 -0.23
C LEU A 64 -13.56 7.94 -0.39
N ALA A 65 -14.05 7.72 -1.61
CA ALA A 65 -15.28 6.98 -1.86
C ALA A 65 -15.13 5.45 -1.68
N HIS A 66 -13.92 4.94 -1.41
CA HIS A 66 -13.68 3.51 -1.22
C HIS A 66 -14.46 2.99 0.02
N PRO A 67 -15.15 1.82 -0.07
CA PRO A 67 -15.98 1.31 1.01
C PRO A 67 -15.26 1.18 2.36
N LEU A 68 -14.02 0.66 2.36
CA LEU A 68 -13.22 0.54 3.58
C LEU A 68 -12.93 1.88 4.27
N LEU A 69 -12.85 2.98 3.51
CA LEU A 69 -12.70 4.30 4.10
C LEU A 69 -14.04 4.80 4.61
N GLN A 70 -15.12 4.65 3.83
CA GLN A 70 -16.45 5.06 4.25
C GLN A 70 -16.89 4.42 5.59
N ASP A 71 -16.48 3.18 5.85
CA ASP A 71 -16.73 2.49 7.12
C ASP A 71 -16.02 3.12 8.34
N VAL A 72 -14.92 3.85 8.11
CA VAL A 72 -14.08 4.43 9.18
C VAL A 72 -14.03 5.96 9.17
N LEU A 73 -14.48 6.60 8.10
CA LEU A 73 -14.52 8.06 7.98
C LEU A 73 -15.57 8.60 8.96
N PRO A 74 -15.22 9.58 9.80
CA PRO A 74 -16.16 10.11 10.75
C PRO A 74 -17.25 10.91 10.03
N ALA A 75 -18.49 10.85 10.55
CA ALA A 75 -19.64 11.50 9.94
C ALA A 75 -19.53 13.03 9.82
N TRP A 76 -18.64 13.69 10.57
CA TRP A 76 -18.40 15.12 10.43
C TRP A 76 -17.48 15.48 9.26
N LEU A 77 -16.78 14.50 8.66
CA LEU A 77 -15.90 14.76 7.54
C LEU A 77 -16.74 14.97 6.27
N ARG A 78 -16.47 16.05 5.52
CA ARG A 78 -17.25 16.41 4.31
C ARG A 78 -17.22 15.36 3.20
N THR A 79 -16.17 14.54 3.17
CA THR A 79 -16.01 13.47 2.17
C THR A 79 -16.63 12.14 2.62
N SER A 80 -17.21 12.10 3.83
CA SER A 80 -18.03 10.97 4.26
C SER A 80 -19.38 11.04 3.54
N LEU A 81 -19.80 9.93 2.94
CA LEU A 81 -21.14 9.81 2.35
C LEU A 81 -22.25 9.85 3.42
N ALA A 82 -21.89 9.67 4.70
CA ALA A 82 -22.79 9.84 5.83
C ALA A 82 -22.97 11.32 6.25
N ASN A 83 -22.29 12.25 5.57
CA ASN A 83 -22.42 13.70 5.76
C ASN A 83 -23.14 14.32 4.54
N PRO A 84 -24.48 14.39 4.55
CA PRO A 84 -25.27 14.73 3.36
C PRO A 84 -25.32 16.23 2.99
N GLU A 85 -24.37 17.04 3.47
CA GLU A 85 -24.45 18.50 3.67
C GLU A 85 -25.16 18.94 4.97
#